data_AF-A0A0N4UMN0-F1
#
_entry.id   AF-A0A0N4UMN0-F1
#
_cell.length_a   1.000
_cell.length_b   1.000
_cell.length_c   1.000
_cell.angle_alpha   90.00
_cell.angle_beta   90.00
_cell.angle_gamma   90.00
#
_symmetry.space_group_name_H-M   'P 1'
#
loop_
_entity.id
_entity.type
_entity.pdbx_description
1 polymer ?
#
loop_
_entity_poly.entity_id
_entity_poly.type
_entity_poly.pdbx_seq_one_letter_code
_entity_poly.pdbx_strand_id
1 'polypeptide(L)'
;MFETVIKEFNFACMATKCRPYCLTCDHCQYALEQISNFASGSKTKISNRMCPKMEACSRECLKEDVFRVVSCAKLRCTIFCFNGDCPQCSGIAKRIFVRVCRNYDIPNMPNVQFNGTCQELFSSVIKHYLDTRQSNN
;
A
#
# COMPACT_ATOMS: atom_id res chain seq x y z
N MET A 1 -11.25 -4.94 10.24
CA MET A 1 -10.65 -3.77 10.92
C MET A 1 -9.74 -2.96 9.99
N PHE A 2 -8.71 -3.54 9.33
CA PHE A 2 -7.87 -2.82 8.36
C PHE A 2 -8.68 -2.20 7.21
N GLU A 3 -9.65 -2.94 6.67
CA GLU A 3 -10.56 -2.41 5.64
C GLU A 3 -11.40 -1.24 6.16
N THR A 4 -11.81 -1.25 7.42
CA THR A 4 -12.57 -0.14 8.05
C THR A 4 -11.69 1.09 8.19
N VAL A 5 -10.45 0.94 8.67
CA VAL A 5 -9.50 2.04 8.80
C VAL A 5 -9.19 2.66 7.43
N ILE A 6 -9.03 1.85 6.38
CA ILE A 6 -8.84 2.35 5.01
C ILE A 6 -10.10 3.04 4.47
N LYS A 7 -11.30 2.51 4.74
CA LYS A 7 -12.56 3.13 4.31
C LYS A 7 -12.77 4.51 4.93
N GLU A 8 -12.40 4.68 6.20
CA GLU A 8 -12.45 5.96 6.91
C GLU A 8 -11.25 6.86 6.61
N PHE A 9 -10.20 6.34 5.96
CA PHE A 9 -9.00 7.09 5.62
C PHE A 9 -9.28 8.09 4.48
N ASN A 10 -9.81 9.25 4.86
CA ASN A 10 -10.11 10.32 3.93
C ASN A 10 -8.84 11.15 3.66
N PHE A 11 -8.15 10.85 2.55
CA PHE A 11 -7.00 11.62 2.09
C PHE A 11 -7.31 13.11 1.88
N ALA A 12 -8.55 13.49 1.51
CA ALA A 12 -8.93 14.90 1.39
C ALA A 12 -9.01 15.60 2.76
N CYS A 13 -9.45 14.89 3.80
CA CYS A 13 -9.39 15.40 5.18
C CYS A 13 -7.94 15.57 5.64
N MET A 14 -7.06 14.61 5.34
CA MET A 14 -5.63 14.71 5.64
C MET A 14 -4.97 15.91 4.92
N ALA A 15 -5.32 16.12 3.64
CA ALA A 15 -4.80 17.22 2.82
C ALA A 15 -5.25 18.61 3.26
N THR A 16 -6.31 18.71 4.07
CA THR A 16 -6.93 19.97 4.51
C THR A 16 -6.72 20.22 6.00
N LYS A 17 -7.22 19.36 6.89
CA LYS A 17 -7.16 19.54 8.35
C LYS A 17 -5.82 19.14 8.95
N CYS A 18 -5.19 18.10 8.42
CA CYS A 18 -3.92 17.59 8.95
C CYS A 18 -2.71 18.05 8.13
N ARG A 19 -2.90 18.98 7.18
CA ARG A 19 -1.84 19.38 6.24
C ARG A 19 -0.55 19.82 6.95
N PRO A 20 -0.56 20.69 7.98
CA PRO A 20 0.67 21.10 8.65
C PRO A 20 1.42 19.91 9.28
N TYR A 21 0.70 18.98 9.92
CA TYR A 21 1.28 17.76 10.51
C TYR A 21 1.76 16.76 9.46
N CYS A 22 1.09 16.71 8.31
CA CYS A 22 1.47 15.84 7.22
C CYS A 22 2.75 16.32 6.54
N LEU A 23 2.94 17.64 6.43
CA LEU A 23 4.15 18.25 5.87
C LEU A 23 5.41 18.04 6.73
N THR A 24 5.27 17.64 8.01
CA THR A 24 6.42 17.30 8.86
C THR A 24 6.80 15.81 8.81
N CYS A 25 6.08 14.99 8.02
CA CYS A 25 6.35 13.57 7.84
C CYS A 25 6.62 13.27 6.37
N ASP A 26 7.86 12.89 6.02
CA ASP A 26 8.29 12.62 4.65
C ASP A 26 7.34 11.67 3.89
N HIS A 27 6.86 10.62 4.55
CA HIS A 27 5.91 9.68 3.95
C HIS A 27 4.54 10.31 3.65
N CYS A 28 4.06 11.18 4.55
CA CYS A 28 2.77 11.84 4.39
C CYS A 28 2.86 12.96 3.35
N GLN A 29 3.94 13.76 3.38
CA GLN A 29 4.24 14.74 2.34
C GLN A 29 4.32 14.09 0.96
N TYR A 30 5.09 13.01 0.81
CA TYR A 30 5.18 12.27 -0.46
C TYR A 30 3.79 11.79 -0.92
N ALA A 31 2.98 11.22 -0.01
CA ALA A 31 1.63 10.78 -0.34
C ALA A 31 0.74 11.94 -0.84
N LEU A 32 0.77 13.11 -0.17
CA LEU A 32 0.02 14.29 -0.59
C LEU A 32 0.50 14.83 -1.94
N GLU A 33 1.81 14.91 -2.16
CA GLU A 33 2.38 15.32 -3.43
C GLU A 33 1.94 14.39 -4.55
N GLN A 34 2.01 13.07 -4.35
CA GLN A 34 1.53 12.11 -5.34
C GLN A 34 0.05 12.31 -5.64
N ILE A 35 -0.82 12.44 -4.62
CA ILE A 35 -2.25 12.68 -4.82
C ILE A 35 -2.51 13.97 -5.60
N SER A 36 -1.84 15.07 -5.24
CA SER A 36 -1.96 16.35 -5.94
C SER A 36 -1.48 16.25 -7.39
N ASN A 37 -0.38 15.54 -7.63
CA ASN A 37 0.18 15.34 -8.95
C ASN A 37 -0.74 14.44 -9.81
N PHE A 38 -1.30 13.39 -9.21
CA PHE A 38 -2.31 12.54 -9.84
C PHE A 38 -3.58 13.33 -10.20
N ALA A 39 -4.09 14.17 -9.30
CA ALA A 39 -5.30 14.97 -9.52
C ALA A 39 -5.11 16.07 -10.58
N SER A 40 -3.92 16.67 -10.66
CA SER A 40 -3.58 17.70 -11.65
C SER A 40 -3.24 17.14 -13.03
N GLY A 41 -3.21 15.81 -13.21
CA GLY A 41 -2.76 15.17 -14.44
C GLY A 41 -1.28 15.40 -14.74
N SER A 42 -0.52 15.97 -13.81
CA SER A 42 0.90 16.21 -13.99
C SER A 42 1.64 14.88 -13.97
N LYS A 43 2.33 14.58 -15.08
CA LYS A 43 3.35 13.54 -15.10
C LYS A 43 4.44 14.03 -14.15
N THR A 44 4.46 13.58 -12.91
CA THR A 44 5.62 13.81 -12.02
C THR A 44 6.89 13.55 -12.81
N LYS A 45 7.90 14.43 -12.65
CA LYS A 45 9.24 14.17 -13.14
C LYS A 45 9.59 12.75 -12.70
N ILE A 46 9.87 11.88 -13.66
CA ILE A 46 10.13 10.45 -13.45
C ILE A 46 11.18 10.24 -12.34
N SER A 47 12.07 11.22 -12.14
CA SER A 47 13.11 11.24 -11.10
C SER A 47 12.63 11.17 -9.65
N ASN A 48 11.39 11.58 -9.31
CA ASN A 48 10.89 11.58 -7.93
C ASN A 48 9.90 10.44 -7.63
N ARG A 49 9.70 9.51 -8.57
CA ARG A 49 8.76 8.39 -8.38
C ARG A 49 9.44 7.32 -7.53
N MET A 50 8.98 7.14 -6.30
CA MET A 50 9.49 6.06 -5.44
C MET A 50 8.92 4.70 -5.82
N CYS A 51 7.82 4.67 -6.58
CA CYS A 51 7.05 3.44 -6.90
C CYS A 51 6.50 3.46 -8.34
N PRO A 52 7.37 3.47 -9.37
CA PRO A 52 6.98 3.82 -10.74
C PRO A 52 5.93 2.90 -11.37
N LYS A 53 5.98 1.58 -11.15
CA LYS A 53 4.97 0.66 -11.71
C LYS A 53 3.66 0.73 -10.92
N MET A 54 3.74 0.83 -9.60
CA MET A 54 2.55 1.02 -8.76
C MET A 54 1.80 2.30 -9.12
N GLU A 55 2.52 3.42 -9.31
CA GLU A 55 1.96 4.69 -9.75
C GLU A 55 1.39 4.62 -11.18
N ALA A 56 2.04 3.88 -12.09
CA ALA A 56 1.54 3.68 -13.45
C ALA A 56 0.24 2.89 -13.47
N CYS A 57 0.19 1.76 -12.77
CA CYS A 57 -1.02 0.95 -12.63
C CYS A 57 -2.16 1.74 -11.98
N SER A 58 -1.87 2.54 -10.96
CA SER A 58 -2.90 3.36 -10.30
C SER A 58 -3.49 4.42 -11.25
N ARG A 59 -2.69 4.95 -12.20
CA ARG A 59 -3.20 5.85 -13.26
C ARG A 59 -4.08 5.13 -14.26
N GLU A 60 -3.77 3.89 -14.61
CA GLU A 60 -4.61 3.08 -15.50
C GLU A 60 -5.97 2.82 -14.85
N CYS A 61 -5.98 2.41 -13.57
CA CYS A 61 -7.21 2.26 -12.80
C CYS A 61 -8.05 3.55 -12.73
N LEU A 62 -7.39 4.71 -12.58
CA LEU A 62 -8.08 6.00 -12.55
C LEU A 62 -8.69 6.36 -13.90
N LYS A 63 -8.00 6.07 -15.01
CA LYS A 63 -8.49 6.30 -16.37
C LYS A 63 -9.65 5.37 -16.74
N GLU A 64 -9.65 4.15 -16.23
CA GLU A 64 -10.73 3.19 -16.46
C GLU A 64 -12.02 3.61 -15.75
N ASP A 65 -11.96 3.84 -14.43
CA ASP A 65 -13.12 4.27 -13.65
C ASP A 65 -12.68 4.94 -12.34
N VAL A 66 -12.87 6.26 -12.26
CA VAL A 66 -12.53 7.06 -11.07
C VAL A 66 -13.27 6.60 -9.81
N PHE A 67 -14.50 6.08 -9.92
CA PHE A 67 -15.30 5.63 -8.78
C PHE A 67 -14.88 4.24 -8.29
N ARG A 68 -14.22 3.45 -9.14
CA ARG A 68 -13.71 2.11 -8.80
C ARG A 68 -12.19 2.06 -8.65
N VAL A 69 -11.50 3.20 -8.66
CA VAL A 69 -10.04 3.29 -8.60
C VAL A 69 -9.44 2.48 -7.44
N VAL A 70 -10.04 2.54 -6.24
CA VAL A 70 -9.55 1.81 -5.06
C VAL A 70 -9.67 0.31 -5.25
N SER A 71 -10.81 -0.18 -5.75
CA SER A 71 -11.06 -1.60 -6.01
C SER A 71 -10.15 -2.14 -7.12
N CYS A 72 -9.96 -1.36 -8.19
CA CYS A 72 -9.02 -1.68 -9.25
C CYS A 72 -7.58 -1.75 -8.74
N ALA A 73 -7.13 -0.75 -7.97
CA ALA A 73 -5.78 -0.71 -7.44
C ALA A 73 -5.51 -1.86 -6.45
N LYS A 74 -6.48 -2.21 -5.60
CA LYS A 74 -6.41 -3.38 -4.70
C LYS A 74 -6.26 -4.68 -5.49
N LEU A 75 -6.98 -4.82 -6.60
CA LEU A 75 -6.94 -6.04 -7.40
C LEU A 75 -5.67 -6.15 -8.26
N ARG A 76 -5.23 -5.05 -8.87
CA ARG A 76 -4.20 -5.07 -9.93
C ARG A 76 -2.85 -4.52 -9.47
N CYS A 77 -2.84 -3.43 -8.71
CA CYS A 77 -1.63 -2.67 -8.46
C CYS A 77 -0.88 -3.11 -7.19
N THR A 78 -1.55 -3.79 -6.26
CA THR A 78 -0.94 -4.25 -4.99
C THR A 78 0.26 -5.17 -5.21
N ILE A 79 0.35 -5.89 -6.32
CA ILE A 79 1.55 -6.70 -6.63
C ILE A 79 2.84 -5.87 -6.67
N PHE A 80 2.77 -4.62 -7.14
CA PHE A 80 3.92 -3.71 -7.20
C PHE A 80 4.37 -3.21 -5.83
N CYS A 81 3.52 -3.33 -4.81
CA CYS A 81 3.93 -3.09 -3.42
C CYS A 81 4.92 -4.14 -2.93
N PHE A 82 4.85 -5.38 -3.44
CA PHE A 82 5.50 -6.54 -2.85
C PHE A 82 6.55 -7.20 -3.75
N ASN A 83 6.51 -6.98 -5.06
CA ASN A 83 7.48 -7.53 -6.01
C ASN A 83 8.82 -6.75 -6.07
N GLY A 84 9.06 -5.86 -5.12
CA GLY A 84 10.27 -5.04 -5.04
C GLY A 84 10.20 -3.68 -5.76
N ASP A 85 9.14 -3.37 -6.52
CA ASP A 85 9.01 -2.08 -7.23
C ASP A 85 8.85 -0.89 -6.28
N CYS A 86 8.23 -1.10 -5.11
CA CYS A 86 7.88 -0.02 -4.19
C CYS A 86 8.31 -0.35 -2.74
N PRO A 87 9.59 -0.14 -2.38
CA PRO A 87 10.10 -0.40 -1.03
C PRO A 87 9.32 0.36 0.06
N GLN A 88 8.87 1.58 -0.24
CA GLN A 88 8.09 2.40 0.69
C GLN A 88 6.75 1.76 1.05
N CYS A 89 6.01 1.26 0.06
CA CYS A 89 4.77 0.54 0.30
C CYS A 89 5.03 -0.76 1.07
N SER A 90 6.02 -1.55 0.67
CA SER A 90 6.38 -2.79 1.36
C SER A 90 6.75 -2.55 2.83
N GLY A 91 7.45 -1.45 3.12
CA GLY A 91 7.89 -1.07 4.46
C GLY A 91 6.72 -0.68 5.37
N ILE A 92 5.79 0.13 4.85
CA ILE A 92 4.56 0.50 5.57
C ILE A 92 3.70 -0.74 5.82
N ALA A 93 3.47 -1.55 4.78
CA ALA A 93 2.71 -2.79 4.89
C ALA A 93 3.32 -3.75 5.92
N LYS A 94 4.64 -3.92 5.92
CA LYS A 94 5.37 -4.73 6.91
C LYS A 94 5.17 -4.22 8.33
N ARG A 95 5.28 -2.90 8.55
CA ARG A 95 5.07 -2.30 9.89
C ARG A 95 3.67 -2.56 10.42
N ILE A 96 2.65 -2.34 9.58
CA ILE A 96 1.24 -2.58 9.95
C ILE A 96 1.02 -4.06 10.22
N PHE A 97 1.47 -4.95 9.32
CA PHE A 97 1.33 -6.39 9.47
C PHE A 97 1.98 -6.88 10.77
N VAL A 98 3.24 -6.50 11.04
CA VAL A 98 3.96 -6.94 12.23
C VAL A 98 3.27 -6.46 13.51
N ARG A 99 2.73 -5.23 13.52
CA ARG A 99 1.97 -4.71 14.66
C ARG A 99 0.71 -5.54 14.92
N VAL A 100 -0.09 -5.80 13.88
CA VAL A 100 -1.31 -6.62 13.99
C VAL A 100 -0.96 -8.05 14.38
N CYS A 101 0.03 -8.64 13.71
CA CYS A 101 0.50 -10.00 13.98
C CYS A 101 0.88 -10.21 15.44
N ARG A 102 1.61 -9.26 16.04
CA ARG A 102 1.98 -9.32 17.45
C ARG A 102 0.80 -9.11 18.39
N ASN A 103 -0.08 -8.16 18.07
CA ASN A 103 -1.22 -7.83 18.93
C ASN A 103 -2.23 -8.98 19.06
N TYR A 104 -2.33 -9.82 18.03
CA TYR A 104 -3.28 -10.94 18.00
C TYR A 104 -2.60 -12.31 18.11
N ASP A 105 -1.29 -12.35 18.38
CA ASP A 105 -0.51 -13.59 18.42
C ASP A 105 -0.75 -14.51 17.21
N ILE A 106 -0.77 -13.91 16.02
CA ILE A 106 -1.13 -14.60 14.76
C ILE A 106 -0.32 -15.88 14.53
N PRO A 107 1.01 -15.95 14.79
CA PRO A 107 1.77 -17.18 14.57
C PRO A 107 1.23 -18.38 15.34
N ASN A 108 0.64 -18.17 16.53
CA ASN A 108 0.11 -19.24 17.38
C ASN A 108 -1.38 -19.50 17.18
N MET A 109 -2.05 -18.80 16.24
CA MET A 109 -3.46 -19.06 15.95
C MET A 109 -3.65 -20.49 15.38
N PRO A 110 -4.77 -21.17 15.70
CA PRO A 110 -5.02 -22.56 15.28
C PRO A 110 -4.92 -22.81 13.76
N ASN A 111 -5.29 -21.83 12.94
CA ASN A 111 -5.27 -21.94 11.48
C ASN A 111 -3.96 -21.44 10.84
N VAL A 112 -2.98 -21.03 11.65
CA VAL A 112 -1.70 -20.48 11.18
C VAL A 112 -0.54 -21.36 11.62
N GLN A 113 -0.41 -21.63 12.93
CA GLN A 113 0.63 -22.48 13.53
C GLN A 113 2.02 -22.29 12.88
N PHE A 114 2.46 -21.03 12.80
CA PHE A 114 3.71 -20.67 12.14
C PHE A 114 4.87 -20.67 13.14
N ASN A 115 5.87 -21.54 12.91
CA ASN A 115 7.09 -21.57 13.71
C ASN A 115 8.06 -20.46 13.28
N GLY A 116 7.86 -19.26 13.82
CA GLY A 116 8.74 -18.11 13.56
C GLY A 116 8.15 -16.79 14.03
N THR A 117 8.90 -15.72 13.79
CA THR A 117 8.51 -14.36 14.15
C THR A 117 7.48 -13.79 13.17
N CYS A 118 6.74 -12.75 13.61
CA CYS A 118 5.87 -11.97 12.72
C CYS A 118 6.61 -11.35 11.51
N GLN A 119 7.93 -11.16 11.59
CA GLN A 119 8.70 -10.67 10.45
C GLN A 119 8.90 -11.77 9.41
N GLU A 120 9.21 -12.98 9.83
CA GLU A 120 9.34 -14.16 8.96
C GLU A 120 7.99 -14.56 8.38
N LEU A 121 6.92 -14.48 9.19
CA LEU A 121 5.56 -14.73 8.72
C LEU A 121 5.17 -13.74 7.62
N PHE A 122 5.49 -12.44 7.78
CA PHE A 122 5.26 -11.46 6.71
C PHE A 122 5.97 -11.87 5.42
N SER A 123 7.27 -12.21 5.48
CA SER A 123 8.03 -12.64 4.31
C SER A 123 7.42 -13.90 3.66
N SER A 124 6.98 -14.86 4.47
CA SER A 124 6.31 -16.08 3.99
C SER A 124 4.99 -15.78 3.27
N VAL A 125 4.14 -14.94 3.88
CA VAL A 125 2.87 -14.50 3.29
C VAL A 125 3.09 -13.74 1.98
N ILE A 126 4.07 -12.84 1.93
CA ILE A 126 4.39 -12.11 0.71
C ILE A 126 4.89 -13.04 -0.40
N LYS A 127 5.77 -14.00 -0.08
CA LYS A 127 6.23 -15.00 -1.05
C LYS A 127 5.05 -15.78 -1.62
N HIS A 128 4.20 -16.33 -0.76
CA HIS A 128 3.02 -17.08 -1.19
C HIS A 128 2.04 -16.23 -2.03
N TYR A 129 1.85 -14.97 -1.65
CA TYR A 129 1.02 -14.01 -2.40
C TYR A 129 1.58 -13.78 -3.82
N LEU A 130 2.89 -13.59 -3.95
CA LEU A 130 3.53 -13.39 -5.25
C LEU A 130 3.47 -14.65 -6.12
N ASP A 131 3.75 -15.82 -5.55
CA ASP A 131 3.70 -17.11 -6.25
C ASP A 131 2.28 -17.38 -6.82
N THR A 132 1.25 -17.10 -6.03
CA THR A 132 -0.15 -17.24 -6.43
C THR A 132 -0.53 -16.25 -7.53
N ARG A 133 -0.02 -15.03 -7.50
CA ARG A 133 -0.32 -14.01 -8.52
C ARG A 133 0.45 -14.23 -9.82
N GLN A 134 1.66 -14.78 -9.77
CA GLN A 134 2.41 -15.17 -10.96
C GLN A 134 1.79 -16.38 -11.66
N SER A 135 1.15 -17.28 -10.92
CA SER A 135 0.46 -18.45 -11.51
C SER A 135 -0.90 -18.10 -12.15
N ASN A 136 -1.47 -16.94 -11.84
CA ASN A 136 -2.79 -16.49 -12.33
C ASN A 136 -2.71 -15.45 -13.46
N ASN A 137 -1.52 -15.01 -13.83
CA ASN A 137 -1.26 -14.12 -14.98
C ASN A 137 -0.57 -14.91 -16.09
#